data_AF-A0AAV6MIX4-F1
#
_entry.id   AF-A0AAV6MIX4-F1
#
_cell.length_a   1.000
_cell.length_b   1.000
_cell.length_c   1.000
_cell.angle_alpha   90.00
_cell.angle_beta   90.00
_cell.angle_gamma   90.00
#
_symmetry.space_group_name_H-M   'P 1'
#
loop_
_entity.id
_entity.type
_entity.pdbx_description
1 polymer ?
#
loop_
_entity_poly.entity_id
_entity_poly.type
_entity_poly.pdbx_seq_one_letter_code
_entity_poly.pdbx_strand_id
1 'polypeptide(L)' 'MYEADFGWGKPEWITVPEAPWKNMILLMDAKNGDGMEAMVSLDKEEMAAFEQNQELLSFCELKTAAQMLSQSA' A
#
# COMPACT_ATOMS: atom_id res chain seq x y z
N MET A 1 7.63 8.00 7.72
CA MET A 1 7.76 8.89 6.53
C MET A 1 6.68 9.98 6.49
N TYR A 2 5.46 9.70 6.96
CA TYR A 2 4.35 10.68 7.02
C TYR A 2 4.60 11.93 7.89
N GLU A 3 5.68 11.95 8.68
CA GLU A 3 6.07 13.10 9.52
C GLU A 3 6.95 14.14 8.81
N ALA A 4 7.39 13.87 7.58
CA ALA A 4 8.24 14.81 6.84
C ALA A 4 7.44 16.07 6.46
N ASP A 5 7.89 17.25 6.89
CA ASP A 5 7.28 18.54 6.53
C ASP A 5 8.36 19.50 6.05
N PHE A 6 8.21 19.98 4.82
CA PHE A 6 9.13 20.91 4.17
C PHE A 6 8.63 22.37 4.20
N GLY A 7 7.60 22.66 4.99
CA GLY A 7 6.96 23.98 5.15
C GLY A 7 5.61 24.13 4.44
N TRP A 8 5.07 23.03 3.91
CA TRP A 8 3.90 22.99 3.02
C TRP A 8 2.83 22.01 3.54
N GLY A 9 3.08 21.41 4.71
CA GLY A 9 2.29 20.33 5.28
C GLY A 9 2.94 18.97 5.08
N LYS A 10 2.40 17.99 5.80
CA LYS A 10 2.81 16.59 5.77
C LYS A 10 2.23 15.86 4.55
N PRO A 11 2.86 14.76 4.08
CA PRO A 11 2.35 13.94 2.99
C PRO A 11 0.94 13.42 3.27
N GLU A 12 0.08 13.51 2.25
CA GLU A 12 -1.24 12.88 2.28
C GLU A 12 -1.13 11.37 2.09
N TRP A 13 -0.22 10.92 1.22
CA TRP A 13 0.06 9.52 0.90
C TRP A 13 1.53 9.34 0.51
N ILE A 14 2.05 8.14 0.70
CA ILE A 14 3.41 7.76 0.29
C ILE A 14 3.34 6.49 -0.54
N THR A 15 4.10 6.45 -1.62
CA THR A 15 4.21 5.27 -2.49
C THR A 15 5.64 5.06 -2.94
N VAL A 16 5.90 3.86 -3.44
CA VAL A 16 7.05 3.61 -4.33
C VAL A 16 6.67 3.86 -5.79
N PRO A 17 7.61 4.31 -6.63
CA PRO A 17 7.41 4.37 -8.07
C PRO A 17 7.11 2.99 -8.65
N GLU A 18 6.25 2.95 -9.66
CA GLU A 18 6.07 1.76 -10.48
C GLU A 18 7.41 1.42 -11.16
N ALA A 19 7.92 0.23 -10.88
CA ALA A 19 9.05 -0.36 -11.57
C ALA A 19 8.76 -1.86 -11.74
N PRO A 20 9.55 -2.60 -12.53
CA PRO A 20 9.34 -4.04 -12.75
C PRO A 20 9.76 -4.86 -11.52
N TRP A 21 9.22 -4.51 -10.36
CA TRP A 21 9.41 -5.19 -9.08
C TRP A 21 8.64 -6.50 -9.11
N LYS A 22 9.30 -7.59 -9.52
CA LYS A 22 8.74 -8.93 -9.36
C LYS A 22 8.92 -9.38 -7.91
N ASN A 23 7.85 -9.89 -7.31
CA ASN A 23 7.87 -10.55 -6.01
C ASN A 23 8.39 -9.66 -4.87
N MET A 24 7.83 -8.46 -4.77
CA MET A 24 8.19 -7.46 -3.77
C MET A 24 7.04 -7.26 -2.78
N ILE A 25 7.37 -7.24 -1.50
CA ILE A 25 6.48 -6.79 -0.42
C ILE A 25 7.21 -5.70 0.34
N LEU A 26 6.60 -4.52 0.42
CA LEU A 26 7.09 -3.40 1.22
C LEU A 26 6.09 -3.11 2.34
N LEU A 27 6.57 -3.15 3.58
CA LEU A 27 5.80 -2.77 4.76
C LEU A 27 6.14 -1.33 5.14
N MET A 28 5.11 -0.54 5.40
CA MET A 28 5.23 0.87 5.78
C MET A 28 4.30 1.18 6.95
N ASP A 29 4.66 2.17 7.77
CA ASP A 29 3.74 2.70 8.78
C ASP A 29 2.51 3.29 8.10
N ALA A 30 1.32 2.99 8.63
CA ALA A 30 0.09 3.62 8.16
C ALA A 30 0.08 5.12 8.47
N LYS A 31 -0.61 5.91 7.63
CA LYS A 31 -0.67 7.38 7.76
C LYS A 31 -1.10 7.86 9.16
N ASN A 32 -2.08 7.18 9.75
CA ASN A 32 -2.63 7.52 11.06
C ASN A 32 -1.73 7.09 12.23
N GLY A 33 -0.61 6.42 11.97
CA GLY A 33 0.29 5.87 13.00
C GLY A 33 -0.23 4.60 13.67
N ASP A 34 -1.43 4.14 13.31
CA ASP A 34 -2.06 2.93 13.85
C ASP A 34 -2.05 1.82 12.79
N GLY A 35 -1.11 0.89 12.95
CA GLY A 35 -0.95 -0.27 12.06
C GLY A 35 0.05 -0.04 10.92
N MET A 36 -0.03 -0.89 9.91
CA MET A 36 0.91 -0.93 8.79
C MET A 36 0.17 -1.10 7.46
N GLU A 37 0.75 -0.55 6.40
CA GLU A 37 0.34 -0.77 5.02
C GLU A 37 1.37 -1.69 4.34
N ALA A 38 0.86 -2.65 3.55
CA ALA A 38 1.69 -3.54 2.74
C ALA A 38 1.47 -3.24 1.26
N MET A 39 2.51 -2.75 0.57
CA MET A 39 2.53 -2.68 -0.88
C MET A 39 3.08 -3.98 -1.43
N VAL A 40 2.26 -4.71 -2.19
CA VAL A 40 2.57 -6.04 -2.71
C VAL A 40 2.61 -5.99 -4.24
N SER A 41 3.67 -6.54 -4.82
CA SER A 41 3.82 -6.74 -6.26
C SER A 41 4.23 -8.19 -6.52
N LEU A 42 3.36 -8.94 -7.19
CA LEU A 42 3.54 -10.35 -7.56
C LEU A 42 3.27 -10.50 -9.07
N ASP A 43 3.62 -11.65 -9.64
CA ASP A 43 3.14 -11.97 -10.99
C ASP A 43 1.60 -12.12 -10.99
N LYS A 44 0.96 -11.86 -12.14
CA LYS A 44 -0.50 -11.69 -12.23
C LYS A 44 -1.28 -12.89 -11.68
N GLU A 45 -0.82 -14.10 -11.97
CA GLU A 45 -1.44 -15.34 -11.52
C GLU A 45 -1.34 -15.50 -9.99
N GLU A 46 -0.21 -15.13 -9.40
CA GLU A 46 0.02 -15.17 -7.96
C GLU A 46 -0.79 -14.09 -7.24
N MET A 47 -0.85 -12.89 -7.81
CA MET A 47 -1.64 -11.79 -7.28
C MET A 47 -3.13 -12.14 -7.23
N ALA A 48 -3.65 -12.81 -8.28
CA ALA A 48 -5.05 -13.26 -8.30
C ALA A 48 -5.37 -14.26 -7.17
N ALA A 49 -4.44 -15.14 -6.81
CA ALA A 49 -4.59 -16.05 -5.68
C ALA A 49 -4.45 -15.33 -4.34
N PHE A 50 -3.50 -14.39 -4.24
CA PHE A 50 -3.26 -13.58 -3.06
C PHE A 50 -4.48 -12.72 -2.69
N GLU A 51 -5.12 -12.08 -3.68
CA GLU A 51 -6.31 -11.23 -3.48
C GLU A 51 -7.53 -12.00 -2.98
N GLN A 52 -7.58 -13.32 -3.19
CA GLN A 52 -8.70 -14.19 -2.81
C GLN A 52 -8.46 -14.97 -1.52
N ASN A 53 -7.26 -14.86 -0.91
CA ASN A 53 -6.89 -15.62 0.27
C ASN A 53 -7.72 -15.16 1.49
N GLN A 54 -8.62 -16.03 1.96
CA GLN A 54 -9.53 -15.70 3.06
C GLN A 54 -8.85 -15.56 4.42
N GLU A 55 -7.74 -16.28 4.65
CA GLU A 55 -6.97 -16.16 5.88
C GLU A 55 -6.31 -14.78 5.93
N LEU A 56 -5.67 -14.36 4.83
CA LEU A 56 -5.08 -13.03 4.72
C LEU A 56 -6.13 -11.92 4.88
N LEU A 57 -7.26 -12.03 4.17
CA LEU A 57 -8.36 -11.07 4.22
C LEU A 57 -9.01 -10.96 5.61
N SER A 58 -8.82 -11.94 6.49
CA SER A 58 -9.27 -11.83 7.89
C SER A 58 -8.45 -10.86 8.72
N PHE A 59 -7.25 -10.46 8.26
CA PHE A 59 -6.33 -9.57 8.95
C PHE A 59 -6.14 -8.21 8.26
N CYS A 60 -6.52 -8.07 6.99
CA CYS A 60 -6.27 -6.84 6.23
C CYS A 60 -7.37 -6.53 5.22
N GLU A 61 -7.46 -5.25 4.87
CA GLU A 61 -8.26 -4.77 3.74
C GLU A 61 -7.36 -4.55 2.53
N LEU A 62 -7.75 -5.11 1.38
CA LEU A 62 -7.05 -4.86 0.12
C LEU A 62 -7.47 -3.52 -0.46
N LYS A 63 -6.49 -2.67 -0.76
CA LYS A 63 -6.68 -1.41 -1.45
C LYS A 63 -5.85 -1.40 -2.72
N THR A 64 -6.50 -1.14 -3.85
CA THR A 64 -5.81 -0.93 -5.12
C THR A 64 -5.22 0.47 -5.17
N ALA A 65 -4.18 0.67 -5.99
CA ALA A 65 -3.59 1.99 -6.21
C ALA A 65 -4.65 3.02 -6.67
N ALA A 66 -5.64 2.61 -7.47
CA ALA A 66 -6.74 3.48 -7.90
C ALA A 66 -7.60 3.96 -6.71
N GLN A 67 -7.89 3.08 -5.74
CA GLN A 67 -8.66 3.42 -4.54
C GLN A 67 -7.87 4.32 -3.58
N MET A 68 -6.54 4.19 -3.54
CA MET A 68 -5.68 5.08 -2.76
C MET A 68 -5.64 6.48 -3.36
N LEU A 69 -5.56 6.60 -4.70
CA LEU A 69 -5.57 7.90 -5.39
C LEU A 69 -6.90 8.66 -5.20
N SER A 70 -8.04 7.96 -5.20
CA SER A 70 -9.35 8.60 -5.01
C SER A 70 -9.61 9.16 -3.61
N GLN A 71 -8.83 8.75 -2.60
CA GLN A 71 -8.96 9.24 -1.23
C GLN A 71 -8.10 10.47 -0.95
N SER A 72 -7.25 10.87 -1.89
CA SER A 72 -6.37 12.05 -1.80
C SER A 72 -6.91 13.30 -2.52
N ALA A 73 -8.12 13.24 -3.07
CA ALA A 73 -8.76 14.29 -3.87
C ALA A 73 -9.93 14.97 -3.17
#